data_AF-A0A955LEB2-F1
#
_entry.id   AF-A0A955LEB2-F1
#
_cell.length_a   1.000
_cell.length_b   1.000
_cell.length_c   1.000
_cell.angle_alpha   90.00
_cell.angle_beta   90.00
_cell.angle_gamma   90.00
#
_symmetry.space_group_name_H-M   'P 1'
#
loop_
_entity.id
_entity.type
_entity.pdbx_description
1 polymer ?
#
loop_
_entity_poly.entity_id
_entity_poly.type
_entity_poly.pdbx_seq_one_letter_code
_entity_poly.pdbx_strand_id
1 'polypeptide(L)'
;MARYKVPQNIDMEDKIVGPLTMAQFVYLLFGGMIIYLVWLAFPNTFLFYVIALPVTIVAGSFAFLKVQDQPLPKFLGATILYMTRPKNRVWQKDESIEHLKIVTKQATRPGEKSIGSGSLAAGELDQLASVLDTGDRQKLQEEDTVPTPATPATPATPATPATPATPATPATPATPATPATPATKNDAATEDSTIDQLDAVRAIAQGVDPEQNG
;
A
#
# COMPACT_ATOMS: atom_id res chain seq x y z
N MET A 1 -26.51 -10.67 10.68
CA MET A 1 -25.87 -9.60 9.87
C MET A 1 -24.49 -10.10 9.47
N ALA A 2 -24.18 -10.18 8.17
CA ALA A 2 -22.87 -10.63 7.70
C ALA A 2 -21.81 -9.54 7.99
N ARG A 3 -20.76 -9.88 8.74
CA ARG A 3 -19.61 -9.00 9.00
C ARG A 3 -18.60 -9.20 7.87
N TYR A 4 -18.45 -8.21 6.99
CA TYR A 4 -17.35 -8.18 6.04
C TYR A 4 -16.05 -7.86 6.78
N LYS A 5 -15.03 -8.69 6.57
CA LYS A 5 -13.70 -8.47 7.13
C LYS A 5 -12.97 -7.50 6.20
N VAL A 6 -12.67 -6.30 6.69
CA VAL A 6 -11.89 -5.31 5.94
C VAL A 6 -10.52 -5.94 5.65
N PRO A 7 -10.06 -5.96 4.39
CA PRO A 7 -8.70 -6.35 4.06
C PRO A 7 -7.72 -5.43 4.78
N GLN A 8 -7.09 -5.96 5.82
CA GLN A 8 -5.91 -5.36 6.41
C GLN A 8 -4.73 -5.78 5.51
N ASN A 9 -3.68 -4.96 5.39
CA ASN A 9 -2.51 -5.14 4.50
C ASN A 9 -2.54 -4.51 3.09
N ILE A 10 -3.39 -3.51 2.82
CA ILE A 10 -3.34 -2.78 1.53
C ILE A 10 -2.08 -1.92 1.32
N ASP A 11 -1.31 -1.61 2.37
CA ASP A 11 -0.15 -0.71 2.30
C ASP A 11 1.21 -1.44 2.40
N MET A 12 1.20 -2.78 2.33
CA MET A 12 2.42 -3.58 2.31
C MET A 12 2.92 -3.71 0.87
N GLU A 13 4.17 -3.28 0.63
CA GLU A 13 4.82 -3.46 -0.67
C GLU A 13 4.86 -4.95 -1.06
N ASP A 14 4.49 -5.24 -2.30
CA ASP A 14 4.50 -6.60 -2.81
C ASP A 14 5.93 -7.16 -2.89
N LYS A 15 6.08 -8.41 -2.46
CA LYS A 15 7.37 -9.12 -2.39
C LYS A 15 7.52 -9.93 -3.67
N ILE A 16 8.28 -9.42 -4.62
CA ILE A 16 8.33 -9.99 -5.98
C ILE A 16 9.54 -10.91 -6.17
N VAL A 17 10.66 -10.66 -5.48
CA VAL A 17 11.87 -11.51 -5.55
C VAL A 17 12.13 -12.15 -4.19
N GLY A 18 11.41 -13.24 -3.92
CA GLY A 18 11.49 -13.95 -2.65
C GLY A 18 11.08 -13.04 -1.48
N PRO A 19 11.95 -12.79 -0.47
CA PRO A 19 11.61 -11.91 0.64
C PRO A 19 11.76 -10.40 0.33
N LEU A 20 12.37 -10.04 -0.80
CA LEU A 20 12.71 -8.66 -1.17
C LEU A 20 11.57 -7.96 -1.94
N THR A 21 11.35 -6.69 -1.60
CA THR A 21 10.46 -5.81 -2.38
C THR A 21 11.17 -5.27 -3.62
N MET A 22 10.43 -4.79 -4.62
CA MET A 22 11.02 -4.24 -5.85
C MET A 22 12.02 -3.11 -5.59
N ALA A 23 11.69 -2.22 -4.66
CA ALA A 23 12.59 -1.12 -4.29
C ALA A 23 13.88 -1.64 -3.65
N GLN A 24 13.78 -2.62 -2.74
CA GLN A 24 14.94 -3.22 -2.07
C GLN A 24 15.90 -3.90 -3.04
N PHE A 25 15.37 -4.59 -4.03
CA PHE A 25 16.15 -5.21 -5.09
C PHE A 25 16.93 -4.16 -5.90
N VAL A 26 16.28 -3.04 -6.27
CA VAL A 26 16.95 -1.95 -7.01
C VAL A 26 18.07 -1.31 -6.17
N TYR A 27 17.87 -1.11 -4.87
CA TYR A 27 18.94 -0.58 -4.00
C TYR A 27 20.14 -1.54 -3.91
N LEU A 28 19.89 -2.85 -3.81
CA LEU A 28 20.95 -3.86 -3.82
C LEU A 28 21.67 -3.93 -5.17
N LEU A 29 20.96 -3.80 -6.29
CA LEU A 29 21.59 -3.71 -7.61
C LEU A 29 22.46 -2.46 -7.73
N PHE A 30 21.98 -1.30 -7.27
CA PHE A 30 22.74 -0.06 -7.34
C PHE A 30 23.98 -0.10 -6.43
N GLY A 31 23.84 -0.62 -5.21
CA GLY A 31 24.97 -0.83 -4.29
C GLY A 31 25.98 -1.84 -4.85
N GLY A 32 25.51 -2.95 -5.40
CA GLY A 32 26.34 -3.97 -6.07
C GLY A 32 27.06 -3.41 -7.29
N MET A 33 26.40 -2.56 -8.08
CA MET A 33 26.99 -1.87 -9.22
C MET A 33 28.13 -0.96 -8.77
N ILE A 34 27.95 -0.16 -7.71
CA ILE A 34 29.01 0.69 -7.18
C ILE A 34 30.21 -0.16 -6.72
N ILE A 35 29.96 -1.24 -5.98
CA ILE A 35 31.01 -2.14 -5.50
C ILE A 35 31.76 -2.77 -6.69
N TYR A 36 31.04 -3.17 -7.73
CA TYR A 36 31.63 -3.72 -8.95
C TYR A 36 32.49 -2.68 -9.69
N LEU A 37 32.03 -1.43 -9.79
CA LEU A 37 32.82 -0.34 -10.37
C LEU A 37 34.08 -0.03 -9.54
N VAL A 38 34.00 -0.10 -8.21
CA VAL A 38 35.16 0.07 -7.32
C VAL A 38 36.15 -1.07 -7.50
N TRP A 39 35.67 -2.31 -7.62
CA TRP A 39 36.51 -3.47 -7.92
C TRP A 39 37.21 -3.35 -9.29
N LEU A 40 36.51 -2.79 -10.28
CA LEU A 40 37.08 -2.53 -11.61
C LEU A 40 38.11 -1.38 -11.59
N ALA A 41 37.85 -0.32 -10.83
CA ALA A 41 38.70 0.87 -10.80
C ALA A 41 39.97 0.69 -9.93
N PHE A 42 39.90 -0.13 -8.87
CA PHE A 42 40.99 -0.32 -7.91
C PHE A 42 41.39 -1.80 -7.80
N PRO A 43 42.53 -2.22 -8.38
CA PRO A 43 43.03 -3.59 -8.23
C PRO A 43 43.56 -3.89 -6.81
N ASN A 44 43.69 -2.87 -5.96
CA ASN A 44 44.16 -3.01 -4.58
C ASN A 44 43.07 -3.59 -3.66
N THR A 45 43.22 -4.86 -3.27
CA THR A 45 42.27 -5.58 -2.41
C THR A 45 42.02 -4.91 -1.05
N PHE A 46 43.04 -4.33 -0.41
CA PHE A 46 42.86 -3.65 0.89
C PHE A 46 41.96 -2.43 0.77
N LEU A 47 42.22 -1.57 -0.22
CA LEU A 47 41.45 -0.34 -0.45
C LEU A 47 40.02 -0.66 -0.87
N PHE A 48 39.83 -1.74 -1.64
CA PHE A 48 38.52 -2.27 -1.99
C PHE A 48 37.68 -2.55 -0.73
N TYR A 49 38.19 -3.31 0.24
CA TYR A 49 37.41 -3.63 1.45
C TYR A 49 37.13 -2.40 2.32
N VAL A 50 38.08 -1.47 2.43
CA VAL A 50 37.90 -0.22 3.20
C VAL A 50 36.74 0.62 2.66
N ILE A 51 36.50 0.61 1.34
CA ILE A 51 35.39 1.34 0.70
C ILE A 51 34.13 0.47 0.57
N ALA A 52 34.27 -0.80 0.24
CA ALA A 52 33.15 -1.71 0.01
C ALA A 52 32.38 -2.00 1.31
N LEU A 53 33.04 -2.08 2.46
CA LEU A 53 32.39 -2.32 3.75
C LEU A 53 31.38 -1.20 4.13
N PRO A 54 31.75 0.10 4.16
CA PRO A 54 30.76 1.15 4.45
C PRO A 54 29.68 1.23 3.37
N VAL A 55 30.03 1.03 2.09
CA VAL A 55 29.05 1.07 0.99
C VAL A 55 28.01 -0.05 1.11
N THR A 56 28.43 -1.27 1.45
CA THR A 56 27.52 -2.40 1.69
C THR A 56 26.61 -2.16 2.90
N ILE A 57 27.14 -1.60 4.00
CA ILE A 57 26.34 -1.24 5.17
C ILE A 57 25.27 -0.20 4.80
N VAL A 58 25.63 0.84 4.04
CA VAL A 58 24.69 1.88 3.61
C VAL A 58 23.65 1.32 2.64
N ALA A 59 24.07 0.57 1.61
CA ALA A 59 23.13 -0.04 0.65
C ALA A 59 22.18 -1.04 1.33
N GLY A 60 22.71 -1.87 2.23
CA GLY A 60 21.92 -2.82 3.02
C GLY A 60 20.96 -2.09 3.97
N SER A 61 21.38 -0.98 4.56
CA SER A 61 20.54 -0.12 5.40
C SER A 61 19.35 0.42 4.61
N PHE A 62 19.58 0.95 3.40
CA PHE A 62 18.50 1.45 2.53
C PHE A 62 17.55 0.34 2.07
N ALA A 63 18.03 -0.89 1.91
CA ALA A 63 17.20 -2.03 1.55
C ALA A 63 16.39 -2.58 2.74
N PHE A 64 17.00 -2.83 3.89
CA PHE A 64 16.37 -3.61 4.96
C PHE A 64 15.83 -2.80 6.14
N LEU A 65 16.32 -1.57 6.37
CA LEU A 65 15.82 -0.78 7.49
C LEU A 65 14.42 -0.25 7.18
N LYS A 66 13.49 -0.59 8.07
CA LYS A 66 12.15 -0.01 8.13
C LYS A 66 12.07 0.84 9.39
N VAL A 67 11.65 2.09 9.24
CA VAL A 67 11.45 3.04 10.34
C VAL A 67 9.95 3.21 10.52
N GLN A 68 9.42 2.78 11.67
CA GLN A 68 7.99 2.93 12.02
C GLN A 68 7.05 2.46 10.89
N ASP A 69 7.25 1.22 10.41
CA ASP A 69 6.50 0.60 9.31
C ASP A 69 6.64 1.26 7.92
N GLN A 70 7.55 2.24 7.76
CA GLN A 70 7.86 2.83 6.46
C GLN A 70 9.27 2.47 5.98
N PRO A 71 9.45 2.20 4.68
CA PRO A 71 10.77 1.98 4.13
C PRO A 71 11.59 3.27 4.26
N LEU A 72 12.86 3.14 4.65
CA LEU A 72 13.79 4.26 4.89
C LEU A 72 13.77 5.33 3.78
N PRO A 73 13.69 5.01 2.47
CA PRO A 73 13.58 6.01 1.41
C PRO A 73 12.39 6.96 1.55
N LYS A 74 11.21 6.45 1.92
CA LYS A 74 10.00 7.25 2.12
C LYS A 74 10.13 8.14 3.35
N PHE A 75 10.70 7.59 4.42
CA PHE A 75 11.02 8.34 5.63
C PHE A 75 12.01 9.48 5.36
N LEU A 76 13.07 9.21 4.59
CA LEU A 76 14.09 10.21 4.25
C LEU A 76 13.51 11.32 3.37
N GLY A 77 12.70 10.96 2.38
CA GLY A 77 11.96 11.91 1.56
C GLY A 77 11.02 12.80 2.39
N ALA A 78 10.27 12.21 3.32
CA ALA A 78 9.42 12.96 4.23
C ALA A 78 10.23 13.86 5.19
N THR A 79 11.41 13.41 5.62
CA THR A 79 12.32 14.19 6.49
C THR A 79 12.87 15.41 5.76
N ILE A 80 13.32 15.23 4.51
CA ILE A 80 13.81 16.34 3.66
C ILE A 80 12.66 17.30 3.34
N LEU A 81 11.48 16.75 2.98
CA LEU A 81 10.28 17.55 2.73
C LEU A 81 9.87 18.34 3.98
N TYR A 82 9.95 17.74 5.16
CA TYR A 82 9.65 18.40 6.43
C TYR A 82 10.65 19.51 6.76
N MET A 83 11.94 19.28 6.48
CA MET A 83 12.99 20.28 6.70
C MET A 83 12.81 21.50 5.78
N THR A 84 12.41 21.25 4.53
CA THR A 84 12.27 22.30 3.50
C THR A 84 10.88 22.94 3.47
N ARG A 85 9.85 22.31 4.06
CA ARG A 85 8.51 22.90 4.10
C ARG A 85 8.45 24.06 5.10
N PRO A 86 7.89 25.21 4.69
CA PRO A 86 7.63 26.30 5.60
C PRO A 86 6.63 25.86 6.68
N LYS A 87 6.97 26.09 7.95
CA LYS A 87 6.16 25.67 9.11
C LYS A 87 4.96 26.57 9.37
N ASN A 88 4.83 27.67 8.62
CA ASN A 88 3.66 28.53 8.68
C ASN A 88 2.47 27.84 8.01
N ARG A 89 1.62 27.24 8.83
CA ARG A 89 0.27 26.85 8.41
C ARG A 89 -0.64 28.05 8.56
N VAL A 90 -0.73 28.86 7.52
CA VAL A 90 -1.79 29.87 7.41
C VAL A 90 -3.03 29.15 6.92
N TRP A 91 -4.16 29.33 7.61
CA TRP A 91 -5.45 28.84 7.12
C TRP A 91 -5.71 29.50 5.76
N GLN A 92 -5.65 28.70 4.69
CA GLN A 92 -6.08 29.12 3.36
C GLN A 92 -7.48 28.59 3.18
N LYS A 93 -8.43 29.49 2.89
CA LYS A 93 -9.77 29.09 2.47
C LYS A 93 -9.59 28.43 1.12
N ASP A 94 -9.79 27.12 1.07
CA ASP A 94 -9.64 26.34 -0.14
C ASP A 94 -10.70 26.80 -1.15
N GLU A 95 -10.29 27.46 -2.22
CA GLU A 95 -11.16 27.83 -3.35
C GLU A 95 -11.68 26.59 -4.09
N SER A 96 -11.23 25.38 -3.74
CA SER A 96 -11.75 24.13 -4.29
C SER A 96 -13.23 23.86 -3.96
N ILE A 97 -13.85 24.65 -3.08
CA ILE A 97 -15.29 24.58 -2.83
C ILE A 97 -16.13 25.23 -3.97
N GLU A 98 -15.52 25.81 -5.01
CA GLU A 98 -16.30 26.34 -6.17
C GLU A 98 -16.80 25.26 -7.13
N HIS A 99 -16.14 24.10 -7.22
CA HIS A 99 -16.56 23.00 -8.09
C HIS A 99 -17.48 21.98 -7.39
N LEU A 100 -17.73 22.15 -6.09
CA LEU A 100 -18.93 21.61 -5.45
C LEU A 100 -20.11 22.54 -5.77
N LYS A 101 -20.38 22.74 -7.05
CA LYS A 101 -21.71 23.17 -7.52
C LYS A 101 -22.63 22.04 -7.10
N ILE A 102 -23.19 22.16 -5.90
CA ILE A 102 -24.29 21.33 -5.43
C ILE A 102 -25.34 21.59 -6.49
N VAL A 103 -25.44 20.68 -7.46
CA VAL A 103 -26.65 20.50 -8.23
C VAL A 103 -27.63 19.97 -7.20
N THR A 104 -28.13 20.90 -6.37
CA THR A 104 -29.46 20.83 -5.80
C THR A 104 -30.33 20.78 -7.03
N LYS A 105 -30.47 19.57 -7.56
CA LYS A 105 -31.58 19.17 -8.38
C LYS A 105 -32.76 19.54 -7.49
N GLN A 106 -33.40 20.67 -7.79
CA GLN A 106 -34.68 20.99 -7.20
C GLN A 106 -35.54 19.76 -7.45
N ALA A 107 -35.74 18.96 -6.40
CA ALA A 107 -36.81 18.01 -6.37
C ALA A 107 -38.06 18.87 -6.36
N THR A 108 -38.63 19.10 -7.55
CA THR A 108 -40.02 19.50 -7.69
C THR A 108 -40.83 18.44 -6.95
N ARG A 109 -41.10 18.69 -5.67
CA ARG A 109 -42.20 18.05 -4.96
C ARG A 109 -43.45 18.74 -5.49
N PRO A 110 -44.31 18.06 -6.26
CA PRO A 110 -45.60 18.63 -6.59
C PRO A 110 -46.43 18.58 -5.31
N GLY A 111 -46.69 19.73 -4.71
CA GLY A 111 -47.84 19.90 -3.82
C GLY A 111 -47.59 20.09 -2.33
N GLU A 112 -46.65 20.94 -1.90
CA GLU A 112 -46.73 21.50 -0.55
C GLU A 112 -47.10 22.99 -0.62
N LYS A 113 -48.36 23.25 -0.31
CA LYS A 113 -48.94 24.58 -0.18
C LYS A 113 -48.05 25.39 0.76
N SER A 114 -47.64 26.55 0.29
CA SER A 114 -47.23 27.69 1.11
C SER A 114 -48.26 27.86 2.25
N ILE A 115 -47.93 27.35 3.44
CA ILE A 115 -48.46 27.90 4.68
C ILE A 115 -47.72 29.20 4.82
N GLY A 116 -48.44 30.29 4.57
CA GLY A 116 -47.94 31.63 4.68
C GLY A 116 -47.18 31.79 5.99
N SER A 117 -45.99 32.39 5.90
CA SER A 117 -45.44 33.17 6.99
C SER A 117 -46.44 34.30 7.26
N GLY A 118 -47.49 33.95 7.99
CA GLY A 118 -48.30 34.90 8.69
C GLY A 118 -47.38 35.55 9.70
N SER A 119 -47.23 36.85 9.55
CA SER A 119 -46.97 37.85 10.58
C SER A 119 -47.44 37.43 11.99
N LEU A 120 -46.69 36.52 12.62
CA LEU A 120 -46.51 36.40 14.06
C LEU A 120 -45.21 37.17 14.35
N ALA A 121 -45.25 38.47 14.00
CA ALA A 121 -45.61 39.55 14.90
C ALA A 121 -44.44 39.78 15.85
N ALA A 122 -43.61 40.75 15.47
CA ALA A 122 -42.45 41.22 16.20
C ALA A 122 -42.71 41.40 17.72
N GLY A 123 -43.96 41.60 18.14
CA GLY A 123 -44.36 41.63 19.55
C GLY A 123 -44.15 40.33 20.34
N GLU A 124 -44.17 39.14 19.74
CA GLU A 124 -43.82 37.88 20.43
C GLU A 124 -42.31 37.77 20.67
N LEU A 125 -41.51 38.25 19.72
CA LEU A 125 -40.05 38.33 19.88
C LEU A 125 -39.65 39.43 20.87
N ASP A 126 -40.37 40.55 20.88
CA ASP A 126 -40.17 41.65 21.84
C ASP A 126 -40.61 41.26 23.26
N GLN A 127 -41.69 40.46 23.40
CA GLN A 127 -42.07 39.86 24.69
C GLN A 127 -41.03 38.84 25.18
N LEU A 128 -40.51 37.98 24.28
CA LEU A 128 -39.43 37.07 24.64
C LEU A 128 -38.15 37.82 25.03
N ALA A 129 -37.83 38.91 24.35
CA ALA A 129 -36.69 39.76 24.68
C ALA A 129 -36.90 40.45 26.04
N SER A 130 -38.09 40.99 26.30
CA SER A 130 -38.45 41.67 27.56
C SER A 130 -38.40 40.75 28.79
N VAL A 131 -38.81 39.48 28.64
CA VAL A 131 -38.76 38.48 29.72
C VAL A 131 -37.33 37.99 29.97
N LEU A 132 -36.47 38.04 28.96
CA LEU A 132 -35.05 37.69 29.10
C LEU A 132 -34.22 38.84 29.69
N ASP A 133 -34.60 40.10 29.39
CA ASP A 133 -33.92 41.31 29.90
C ASP A 133 -34.37 41.67 31.33
N THR A 134 -35.61 41.34 31.70
CA THR A 134 -36.08 41.36 33.09
C THR A 134 -35.59 40.09 33.77
N GLY A 135 -34.30 40.04 34.08
CA GLY A 135 -33.66 38.93 34.77
C GLY A 135 -34.32 38.65 36.12
N ASP A 136 -35.29 37.74 36.12
CA ASP A 136 -36.10 37.39 37.29
C ASP A 136 -35.25 36.53 38.25
N ARG A 137 -34.50 37.21 39.12
CA ARG A 137 -33.77 36.62 40.26
C ARG A 137 -34.55 36.72 41.57
N GLN A 138 -35.85 36.90 41.55
CA GLN A 138 -36.65 37.01 42.78
C GLN A 138 -37.87 36.12 42.70
N LYS A 139 -37.73 34.86 43.15
CA LYS A 139 -38.74 34.03 43.85
C LYS A 139 -38.39 32.54 43.87
N LEU A 140 -37.19 32.16 44.32
CA LEU A 140 -36.93 30.77 44.74
C LEU A 140 -36.01 30.71 45.97
N GLN A 141 -36.26 31.59 46.95
CA GLN A 141 -35.87 31.34 48.34
C GLN A 141 -37.14 31.48 49.18
N GLU A 142 -37.42 30.41 49.93
CA GLU A 142 -38.53 30.20 50.88
C GLU A 142 -39.91 29.80 50.32
N GLU A 143 -40.05 28.53 49.96
CA GLU A 143 -41.04 27.68 50.66
C GLU A 143 -40.49 26.24 50.77
N ASP A 144 -40.37 25.80 52.02
CA ASP A 144 -39.82 24.54 52.49
C ASP A 144 -40.76 23.38 52.15
N THR A 145 -40.42 22.55 51.17
CA THR A 145 -40.55 21.09 51.30
C THR A 145 -39.45 20.45 50.46
N VAL A 146 -38.50 19.82 51.13
CA VAL A 146 -37.44 19.04 50.48
C VAL A 146 -37.99 17.63 50.22
N PRO A 147 -38.29 17.21 48.98
CA PRO A 147 -38.07 15.83 48.60
C PRO A 147 -36.60 15.72 48.21
N THR A 148 -35.87 14.92 48.99
CA THR A 148 -34.52 14.45 48.73
C THR A 148 -34.31 14.15 47.24
N PRO A 149 -33.24 14.67 46.60
CA PRO A 149 -32.89 14.25 45.25
C PRO A 149 -32.68 12.74 45.25
N ALA A 150 -33.40 12.01 44.39
CA ALA A 150 -33.07 10.62 44.16
C ALA A 150 -31.63 10.55 43.62
N THR A 151 -30.77 9.84 44.34
CA THR A 151 -29.38 9.57 43.96
C THR A 151 -29.33 9.06 42.52
N PRO A 152 -28.58 9.70 41.61
CA PRO A 152 -28.38 9.17 40.27
C PRO A 152 -27.81 7.75 40.37
N ALA A 153 -28.44 6.79 39.68
CA ALA A 153 -27.90 5.44 39.61
C ALA A 153 -26.53 5.50 38.91
N THR A 154 -25.50 4.97 39.56
CA THR A 154 -24.15 4.85 39.02
C THR A 154 -24.21 4.08 37.69
N PRO A 155 -23.67 4.64 36.58
CA PRO A 155 -23.55 3.90 35.33
C PRO A 155 -22.76 2.61 35.57
N ALA A 156 -23.29 1.47 35.13
CA ALA A 156 -22.58 0.21 35.22
C ALA A 156 -21.27 0.28 34.40
N THR A 157 -20.17 -0.13 35.04
CA THR A 157 -18.85 -0.19 34.41
C THR A 157 -18.91 -1.09 33.17
N PRO A 158 -18.43 -0.62 32.00
CA PRO A 158 -18.33 -1.46 30.81
C PRO A 158 -17.50 -2.71 31.11
N ALA A 159 -18.02 -3.89 30.75
CA ALA A 159 -17.28 -5.13 30.90
C ALA A 159 -16.01 -5.11 30.04
N THR A 160 -14.88 -5.49 30.64
CA THR A 160 -13.59 -5.60 29.97
C THR A 160 -13.70 -6.58 28.78
N PRO A 161 -13.27 -6.18 27.57
CA PRO A 161 -13.24 -7.08 26.43
C PRO A 161 -12.35 -8.30 26.72
N ALA A 162 -12.85 -9.50 26.43
CA ALA A 162 -12.06 -10.72 26.54
C ALA A 162 -10.88 -10.69 25.57
N THR A 163 -9.70 -11.11 26.04
CA THR A 163 -8.48 -11.22 25.25
C THR A 163 -8.69 -12.17 24.07
N PRO A 164 -8.40 -11.75 22.82
CA PRO A 164 -8.48 -12.63 21.66
C PRO A 164 -7.53 -13.83 21.82
N ALA A 165 -8.03 -15.04 21.52
CA ALA A 165 -7.21 -16.23 21.49
C ALA A 165 -6.18 -16.17 20.35
N THR A 166 -4.97 -16.64 20.63
CA THR A 166 -3.85 -16.70 19.68
C THR A 166 -4.22 -17.55 18.45
N PRO A 167 -4.07 -17.04 17.22
CA PRO A 167 -4.29 -17.83 16.02
C PRO A 167 -3.31 -19.00 15.91
N ALA A 168 -3.81 -20.16 15.49
CA ALA A 168 -2.98 -21.33 15.22
C ALA A 168 -2.12 -21.10 13.95
N THR A 169 -0.90 -21.62 13.98
CA THR A 169 0.10 -21.52 12.90
C THR A 169 -0.39 -22.21 11.63
N PRO A 170 -0.41 -21.54 10.46
CA PRO A 170 -0.72 -22.17 9.18
C PRO A 170 0.33 -23.22 8.78
N ALA A 171 -0.12 -24.34 8.21
CA ALA A 171 0.75 -25.37 7.66
C ALA A 171 1.40 -24.91 6.34
N THR A 172 2.64 -25.36 6.13
CA THR A 172 3.49 -25.02 4.98
C THR A 172 2.92 -25.56 3.66
N PRO A 173 2.77 -24.74 2.60
CA PRO A 173 2.39 -25.22 1.27
C PRO A 173 3.52 -26.04 0.62
N ALA A 174 3.15 -27.10 -0.11
CA ALA A 174 4.08 -27.92 -0.88
C ALA A 174 4.53 -27.21 -2.18
N THR A 175 5.77 -27.48 -2.58
CA THR A 175 6.46 -26.88 -3.74
C THR A 175 5.83 -27.30 -5.08
N PRO A 176 5.52 -26.37 -5.99
CA PRO A 176 5.09 -26.69 -7.35
C PRO A 176 6.24 -27.26 -8.20
N ALA A 177 5.92 -28.22 -9.08
CA ALA A 177 6.87 -28.80 -10.04
C ALA A 177 7.14 -27.88 -11.23
N THR A 178 8.38 -27.91 -11.74
CA THR A 178 8.90 -27.08 -12.84
C THR A 178 8.25 -27.42 -14.20
N PRO A 179 7.84 -26.41 -15.02
CA PRO A 179 7.37 -26.65 -16.39
C PRO A 179 8.49 -27.04 -17.35
N ALA A 180 8.21 -27.95 -18.29
CA ALA A 180 9.14 -28.34 -19.35
C ALA A 180 9.26 -27.28 -20.46
N THR A 181 10.47 -27.14 -21.02
CA THR A 181 10.85 -26.20 -22.09
C THR A 181 10.18 -26.51 -23.44
N PRO A 182 9.77 -25.52 -24.25
CA PRO A 182 9.17 -25.76 -25.57
C PRO A 182 10.23 -26.09 -26.63
N ALA A 183 9.90 -27.03 -27.51
CA ALA A 183 10.74 -27.48 -28.61
C ALA A 183 10.95 -26.36 -29.66
N THR A 184 12.21 -26.16 -30.05
CA THR A 184 12.61 -25.25 -31.13
C THR A 184 12.37 -25.93 -32.48
N LYS A 185 11.64 -25.26 -33.36
CA LYS A 185 11.42 -25.67 -34.76
C LYS A 185 12.65 -25.24 -35.58
N ASN A 186 13.48 -26.20 -35.99
CA ASN A 186 14.52 -25.99 -37.00
C ASN A 186 14.17 -26.81 -38.25
N ASP A 187 13.74 -26.09 -39.29
CA ASP A 187 13.83 -26.54 -40.68
C ASP A 187 15.30 -26.37 -41.11
N ALA A 188 16.02 -27.48 -41.26
CA ALA A 188 17.28 -27.56 -42.00
C ALA A 188 17.35 -28.95 -42.64
N ALA A 189 17.10 -28.97 -43.94
CA ALA A 189 17.25 -30.14 -44.78
C ALA A 189 18.74 -30.45 -45.01
N THR A 190 19.03 -31.75 -45.10
CA THR A 190 20.10 -32.33 -45.93
C THR A 190 21.54 -32.15 -45.46
N GLU A 191 21.97 -33.03 -44.55
CA GLU A 191 23.35 -33.55 -44.55
C GLU A 191 23.32 -35.05 -44.18
N ASP A 192 23.11 -35.91 -45.17
CA ASP A 192 23.32 -37.37 -45.04
C ASP A 192 23.96 -38.01 -46.30
N SER A 193 24.26 -37.23 -47.35
CA SER A 193 24.78 -37.80 -48.61
C SER A 193 26.31 -37.80 -48.75
N THR A 194 27.06 -37.35 -47.75
CA THR A 194 28.53 -37.17 -47.86
C THR A 194 29.30 -38.39 -47.33
N ILE A 195 28.71 -39.21 -46.45
CA ILE A 195 29.37 -40.39 -45.87
C ILE A 195 29.24 -41.61 -46.81
N ASP A 196 28.10 -41.80 -47.46
CA ASP A 196 27.89 -42.93 -48.40
C ASP A 196 28.75 -42.83 -49.67
N GLN A 197 29.10 -41.61 -50.12
CA GLN A 197 29.95 -41.44 -51.30
C GLN A 197 31.42 -41.82 -51.04
N LEU A 198 31.88 -41.84 -49.80
CA LEU A 198 33.25 -42.20 -49.46
C LEU A 198 33.46 -43.74 -49.46
N ASP A 199 32.44 -44.50 -49.03
CA ASP A 199 32.48 -45.96 -49.04
C ASP A 199 32.21 -46.54 -50.45
N ALA A 200 31.35 -45.90 -51.24
CA ALA A 200 31.10 -46.31 -52.63
C ALA A 200 32.36 -46.17 -53.52
N VAL A 201 33.14 -45.10 -53.34
CA VAL A 201 34.41 -44.91 -54.07
C VAL A 201 35.50 -45.89 -53.59
N ARG A 202 35.50 -46.26 -52.30
CA ARG A 202 36.41 -47.27 -51.75
C ARG A 202 36.12 -48.68 -52.28
N ALA A 203 34.84 -49.01 -52.52
CA ALA A 203 34.43 -50.29 -53.09
C ALA A 203 34.86 -50.44 -54.57
N ILE A 204 34.78 -49.36 -55.36
CA ILE A 204 35.22 -49.37 -56.78
C ILE A 204 36.74 -49.54 -56.89
N ALA A 205 37.52 -49.05 -55.92
CA ALA A 205 38.97 -49.23 -55.89
C ALA A 205 39.43 -50.64 -55.48
N GLN A 206 38.54 -51.50 -54.96
CA GLN A 206 38.86 -52.86 -54.50
C GLN A 206 38.35 -53.99 -55.41
N GLY A 207 37.68 -53.67 -56.54
CA GLY A 207 37.32 -54.66 -57.55
C GLY A 207 36.38 -55.76 -57.06
N VAL A 208 35.40 -55.41 -56.21
CA VAL A 208 34.39 -56.36 -55.70
C VAL A 208 33.05 -56.06 -56.39
N ASP A 209 32.67 -56.92 -57.34
CA ASP A 209 31.41 -56.83 -58.08
C ASP A 209 30.20 -57.15 -57.18
N PRO A 210 29.12 -56.32 -57.19
CA PRO A 210 27.92 -56.55 -56.38
C PRO A 210 26.87 -57.35 -57.17
N GLU A 211 27.11 -58.64 -57.43
CA GLU A 211 26.11 -59.51 -58.11
C GLU A 211 26.06 -60.95 -57.57
N GLN A 212 26.21 -61.13 -56.25
CA GLN A 212 25.89 -62.41 -55.60
C GLN A 212 25.36 -62.18 -54.18
N ASN A 213 24.04 -61.93 -54.05
CA ASN A 213 23.24 -62.55 -52.99
C ASN A 213 21.74 -62.39 -53.29
N GLY A 214 21.11 -63.49 -53.70
CA GLY A 214 19.66 -63.69 -53.63
C GLY A 214 19.29 -64.46 -52.37
#